data_AF-A0A7J6JAP1-F1
#
_entry.id   AF-A0A7J6JAP1-F1
#
_cell.length_a   1.000
_cell.length_b   1.000
_cell.length_c   1.000
_cell.angle_alpha   90.00
_cell.angle_beta   90.00
_cell.angle_gamma   90.00
#
_symmetry.space_group_name_H-M   'P 1'
#
loop_
_entity.id
_entity.type
_entity.pdbx_description
1 polymer ?
#
loop_
_entity_poly.entity_id
_entity_poly.type
_entity_poly.pdbx_seq_one_letter_code
_entity_poly.pdbx_strand_id
1 'polypeptide(L)'
;MFMTEAHQSVPFLVTALYVAASRGHPDIVSFLLDHGADIDGVPDCRLRTPVFISLLGREAETSMVLLRRGARLECPEFGINALHQATAAGLTDVITYLIEEKGIEVNEVDSNGDTPLIHSLLSPSPETVIGHLAQYRVDVNQTTTIDTWRMTALSMACEDGMFSTALALLKAGADATGEADGLVEGADPALRIYEQKPLELALLARAKQTSGRTATRKQRLVARLISLGADPNAQVCISARCNWTGPLLLKLVRSRLRWEAEMLLSSAVVQIDQLDSNGATTLSWTLSTCHGDPVMASILLRRGAKPDEDVMRAMVDKLVRLADAGDFWSITSFLTREPKLLTVFHVLYSHCFWAASRSRDAVAVRFLQESPRPVVRMVTEMLKQGISLTKTGVVNVLRFNKRRVSGPIIPSMFP
;
A
#
# COMPACT_ATOMS: atom_id res chain seq x y z
N MET A 1 34.22 31.53 57.15
CA MET A 1 33.66 30.22 57.55
C MET A 1 32.52 29.94 56.59
N PHE A 2 32.84 29.18 55.53
CA PHE A 2 31.99 28.51 54.53
C PHE A 2 30.85 29.34 53.89
N MET A 3 31.04 29.97 52.72
CA MET A 3 30.97 29.33 51.39
C MET A 3 31.07 27.79 51.40
N THR A 4 29.92 27.12 51.36
CA THR A 4 29.70 25.83 50.68
C THR A 4 28.27 25.39 50.96
N GLU A 5 27.39 25.50 49.98
CA GLU A 5 26.57 24.34 49.58
C GLU A 5 26.18 24.56 48.13
N ALA A 6 26.85 23.77 47.29
CA ALA A 6 26.66 23.75 45.86
C ALA A 6 25.17 23.50 45.56
N HIS A 7 24.61 24.31 44.66
CA HIS A 7 23.47 23.89 43.85
C HIS A 7 23.85 22.58 43.15
N GLN A 8 23.57 21.46 43.80
CA GLN A 8 23.46 20.20 43.11
C GLN A 8 22.30 20.36 42.13
N SER A 9 22.64 20.42 40.85
CA SER A 9 21.70 20.37 39.74
C SER A 9 20.91 19.08 39.87
N VAL A 10 19.71 19.15 40.44
CA VAL A 10 18.71 18.09 40.26
C VAL A 10 18.39 18.07 38.77
N PRO A 11 18.68 16.97 38.04
CA PRO A 11 18.64 17.00 36.58
C PRO A 11 17.22 17.08 36.00
N PHE A 12 16.16 17.02 36.83
CA PHE A 12 14.76 16.97 36.41
C PHE A 12 13.81 17.74 37.34
N LEU A 13 14.15 18.99 37.71
CA LEU A 13 13.21 19.80 38.50
C LEU A 13 12.08 20.31 37.60
N VAL A 14 10.93 19.63 37.65
CA VAL A 14 9.71 20.08 36.98
C VAL A 14 9.33 21.47 37.49
N THR A 15 9.46 22.48 36.64
CA THR A 15 9.17 23.88 36.98
C THR A 15 7.67 24.15 36.94
N ALA A 16 7.19 25.12 37.75
CA ALA A 16 5.79 25.55 37.71
C ALA A 16 5.38 26.05 36.32
N LEU A 17 6.31 26.73 35.61
CA LEU A 17 6.09 27.21 34.25
C LEU A 17 5.85 26.05 33.28
N TYR A 18 6.64 24.98 33.39
CA TYR A 18 6.46 23.80 32.54
C TYR A 18 5.12 23.11 32.77
N VAL A 19 4.69 22.97 34.04
CA VAL A 19 3.38 22.38 34.34
C VAL A 19 2.25 23.25 33.77
N ALA A 20 2.33 24.57 33.96
CA ALA A 20 1.35 25.50 33.41
C ALA A 20 1.31 25.46 31.88
N ALA A 21 2.47 25.37 31.23
CA ALA A 21 2.60 25.23 29.78
C ALA A 21 1.99 23.93 29.26
N SER A 22 2.28 22.80 29.93
CA SER A 22 1.76 21.47 29.56
C SER A 22 0.25 21.32 29.71
N ARG A 23 -0.39 22.20 30.51
CA ARG A 23 -1.84 22.20 30.78
C ARG A 23 -2.59 23.32 30.07
N GLY A 24 -1.90 24.14 29.27
CA GLY A 24 -2.53 25.22 28.52
C GLY A 24 -3.10 26.33 29.40
N HIS A 25 -2.35 26.80 30.40
CA HIS A 25 -2.79 27.90 31.28
C HIS A 25 -2.05 29.21 30.95
N PRO A 26 -2.47 29.97 29.91
CA PRO A 26 -1.73 31.12 29.42
C PRO A 26 -1.62 32.26 30.46
N ASP A 27 -2.63 32.42 31.30
CA ASP A 27 -2.63 33.42 32.39
C ASP A 27 -1.59 33.10 33.46
N ILE A 28 -1.50 31.82 33.85
CA ILE A 28 -0.51 31.34 34.83
C ILE A 28 0.89 31.44 34.23
N VAL A 29 1.05 31.07 32.95
CA VAL A 29 2.31 31.22 32.23
C VAL A 29 2.75 32.69 32.20
N SER A 30 1.86 33.61 31.84
CA SER A 30 2.16 35.05 31.83
C SER A 30 2.55 35.55 33.21
N PHE A 31 1.79 35.18 34.24
CA PHE A 31 2.08 35.52 35.63
C PHE A 31 3.47 35.04 36.07
N LEU A 32 3.82 33.79 35.77
CA LEU A 32 5.11 33.22 36.14
C LEU A 32 6.28 33.91 35.41
N LEU A 33 6.12 34.21 34.12
CA LEU A 33 7.12 34.94 33.34
C LEU A 33 7.32 36.37 33.84
N ASP A 34 6.24 37.05 34.23
CA ASP A 34 6.30 38.40 34.82
C ASP A 34 7.05 38.42 36.18
N HIS A 35 7.13 37.27 36.85
CA HIS A 35 7.86 37.09 38.11
C HIS A 35 9.23 36.41 37.93
N GLY A 36 9.78 36.42 36.71
CA GLY A 36 11.16 35.98 36.44
C GLY A 36 11.34 34.47 36.35
N ALA A 37 10.29 33.70 36.08
CA ALA A 37 10.44 32.29 35.71
C ALA A 37 11.31 32.15 34.45
N ASP A 38 12.23 31.19 34.47
CA ASP A 38 13.07 30.86 33.32
C ASP A 38 12.21 30.30 32.18
N ILE A 39 12.08 31.07 31.09
CA ILE A 39 11.23 30.75 29.94
C ILE A 39 11.65 29.47 29.21
N ASP A 40 12.94 29.14 29.26
CA ASP A 40 13.53 27.96 28.62
C ASP A 40 13.91 26.89 29.65
N GLY A 41 13.45 27.03 30.90
CA GLY A 41 13.77 26.12 31.99
C GLY A 41 13.41 24.67 31.65
N VAL A 42 14.43 23.84 31.48
CA VAL A 42 14.33 22.46 30.99
C VAL A 42 14.07 21.49 32.15
N PRO A 43 12.92 20.82 32.22
CA PRO A 43 12.54 20.05 33.41
C PRO A 43 12.53 18.53 33.22
N ASP A 44 12.77 18.04 32.01
CA ASP A 44 12.58 16.62 31.69
C ASP A 44 13.77 15.96 31.00
N CYS A 45 13.74 14.62 30.98
CA CYS A 45 14.82 13.81 30.41
C CYS A 45 14.96 13.91 28.89
N ARG A 46 14.05 14.64 28.23
CA ARG A 46 14.04 14.87 26.78
C ARG A 46 14.42 16.31 26.41
N LEU A 47 14.93 17.04 27.40
CA LEU A 47 15.35 18.42 27.28
C LEU A 47 14.30 19.37 26.67
N ARG A 48 13.01 19.09 26.86
CA ARG A 48 11.92 19.88 26.26
C ARG A 48 11.68 21.15 27.06
N THR A 49 11.73 22.30 26.38
CA THR A 49 11.40 23.59 27.01
C THR A 49 9.88 23.76 27.17
N PRO A 50 9.42 24.72 27.99
CA PRO A 50 7.99 25.01 28.16
C PRO A 50 7.22 25.22 26.85
N VAL A 51 7.83 25.83 25.82
CA VAL A 51 7.16 26.01 24.53
C VAL A 51 6.97 24.69 23.77
N PHE A 52 7.93 23.77 23.82
CA PHE A 52 7.78 22.48 23.16
C PHE A 52 6.70 21.61 23.83
N ILE A 53 6.58 21.65 25.16
CA ILE A 53 5.52 20.89 25.83
C ILE A 53 4.13 21.48 25.57
N SER A 54 4.00 22.81 25.45
CA SER A 54 2.72 23.43 25.08
C SER A 54 2.33 23.11 23.63
N LEU A 55 3.29 23.09 22.70
CA LEU A 55 3.05 22.67 21.32
C LEU A 55 2.66 21.19 21.23
N LEU A 56 3.35 20.30 21.96
CA LEU A 56 2.98 18.88 22.07
C LEU A 56 1.57 18.69 22.66
N GLY A 57 1.20 19.50 23.64
CA GLY A 57 -0.15 19.55 24.21
C GLY A 57 -1.20 20.19 23.29
N ARG A 58 -0.77 20.78 22.17
CA ARG A 58 -1.61 21.53 21.21
C ARG A 58 -2.25 22.78 21.82
N GLU A 59 -1.58 23.38 22.79
CA GLU A 59 -2.04 24.53 23.55
C GLU A 59 -1.65 25.84 22.83
N ALA A 60 -2.46 26.24 21.85
CA ALA A 60 -2.16 27.35 20.93
C ALA A 60 -1.88 28.68 21.65
N GLU A 61 -2.78 29.11 22.54
CA GLU A 61 -2.67 30.38 23.26
C GLU A 61 -1.42 30.42 24.15
N THR A 62 -1.17 29.33 24.87
CA THR A 62 -0.01 29.22 25.76
C THR A 62 1.29 29.21 24.98
N SER A 63 1.34 28.46 23.87
CA SER A 63 2.49 28.45 22.96
C SER A 63 2.76 29.85 22.40
N MET A 64 1.70 30.56 22.00
CA MET A 64 1.81 31.92 21.47
C MET A 64 2.34 32.91 22.52
N VAL A 65 1.92 32.81 23.79
CA VAL A 65 2.48 33.62 24.89
C VAL A 65 3.98 33.38 25.02
N LEU A 66 4.40 32.11 25.11
CA LEU A 66 5.82 31.74 25.25
C LEU A 66 6.65 32.24 24.07
N LEU A 67 6.18 32.04 22.84
CA LEU A 67 6.88 32.48 21.62
C LEU A 67 7.02 34.00 21.51
N ARG A 68 5.96 34.75 21.89
CA ARG A 68 5.99 36.22 21.92
C ARG A 68 6.92 36.76 23.01
N ARG A 69 7.07 36.03 24.11
CA ARG A 69 8.00 36.35 25.21
C ARG A 69 9.45 35.92 24.94
N GLY A 70 9.73 35.37 23.76
CA GLY A 70 11.10 35.08 23.32
C GLY A 70 11.62 33.70 23.70
N ALA A 71 10.73 32.72 23.94
CA ALA A 71 11.15 31.33 24.14
C ALA A 71 12.02 30.83 22.96
N ARG A 72 13.01 29.99 23.27
CA ARG A 72 13.88 29.40 22.25
C ARG A 72 13.06 28.56 21.26
N LEU A 73 13.36 28.73 19.98
CA LEU A 73 12.64 28.08 18.88
C LEU A 73 13.19 26.68 18.54
N GLU A 74 14.32 26.30 19.10
CA GLU A 74 14.99 25.03 18.83
C GLU A 74 14.99 24.15 20.09
N CYS A 75 14.66 22.88 19.92
CA CYS A 75 14.86 21.86 20.94
C CYS A 75 16.29 21.33 20.82
N PRO A 76 17.08 21.30 21.92
CA PRO A 76 18.43 20.74 21.90
C PRO A 76 18.46 19.26 21.50
N GLU A 77 17.36 18.52 21.72
CA GLU A 77 17.24 17.11 21.40
C GLU A 77 16.57 16.93 20.02
N PHE A 78 17.21 16.16 19.13
CA PHE A 78 16.74 15.79 17.78
C PHE A 78 16.67 16.91 16.72
N GLY A 79 17.21 18.11 16.99
CA GLY A 79 17.22 19.20 16.01
C GLY A 79 15.82 19.66 15.58
N ILE A 80 14.80 19.34 16.37
CA ILE A 80 13.41 19.72 16.13
C ILE A 80 13.25 21.20 16.51
N ASN A 81 12.81 22.02 15.57
CA ASN A 81 12.42 23.40 15.85
C ASN A 81 10.92 23.54 16.16
N ALA A 82 10.49 24.72 16.61
CA ALA A 82 9.10 25.01 16.98
C ALA A 82 8.13 24.86 15.79
N LEU A 83 8.62 25.04 14.55
CA LEU A 83 7.80 24.88 13.35
C LEU A 83 7.46 23.41 13.07
N HIS A 84 8.43 22.49 13.22
CA HIS A 84 8.16 21.04 13.18
C HIS A 84 7.09 20.65 14.21
N GLN A 85 7.24 21.12 15.45
CA GLN A 85 6.30 20.76 16.50
C GLN A 85 4.92 21.41 16.32
N ALA A 86 4.85 22.65 15.83
CA ALA A 86 3.59 23.35 15.53
C ALA A 86 2.84 22.72 14.35
N THR A 87 3.57 22.27 13.32
CA THR A 87 2.99 21.53 12.17
C THR A 87 2.45 20.18 12.60
N ALA A 88 3.21 19.40 13.39
CA ALA A 88 2.73 18.15 13.98
C ALA A 88 1.53 18.36 14.92
N ALA A 89 1.44 19.50 15.62
CA ALA A 89 0.31 19.83 16.49
C ALA A 89 -0.94 20.31 15.71
N GLY A 90 -0.76 20.76 14.46
CA GLY A 90 -1.79 21.33 13.61
C GLY A 90 -2.21 22.76 13.98
N LEU A 91 -1.30 23.54 14.56
CA LEU A 91 -1.58 24.90 15.07
C LEU A 91 -1.28 25.96 14.01
N THR A 92 -2.20 26.18 13.06
CA THR A 92 -2.01 27.09 11.91
C THR A 92 -1.63 28.51 12.31
N ASP A 93 -2.21 29.05 13.38
CA ASP A 93 -1.91 30.42 13.83
C ASP A 93 -0.49 30.54 14.39
N VAL A 94 -0.01 29.48 15.05
CA VAL A 94 1.37 29.40 15.54
C VAL A 94 2.33 29.23 14.37
N ILE A 95 1.98 28.39 13.38
CA ILE A 95 2.77 28.21 12.15
C ILE A 95 2.95 29.56 11.43
N THR A 96 1.86 30.32 11.24
CA THR A 96 1.93 31.66 10.62
C THR A 96 2.86 32.58 11.39
N TYR A 97 2.73 32.65 12.72
CA TYR A 97 3.60 33.46 13.55
C TYR A 97 5.08 33.06 13.44
N LEU A 98 5.38 31.76 13.42
CA LEU A 98 6.76 31.26 13.32
C LEU A 98 7.39 31.58 11.96
N ILE A 99 6.63 31.51 10.87
CA ILE A 99 7.13 31.79 9.51
C ILE A 99 7.22 33.31 9.28
N GLU A 100 6.14 34.06 9.53
CA GLU A 100 6.04 35.48 9.16
C GLU A 100 6.76 36.41 10.15
N GLU A 101 6.63 36.16 11.45
CA GLU A 101 7.16 37.07 12.49
C GLU A 101 8.53 36.63 13.03
N LYS A 102 8.78 35.31 13.10
CA LYS A 102 10.08 34.79 13.53
C LYS A 102 11.03 34.47 12.37
N GLY A 103 10.54 34.41 11.14
CA GLY A 103 11.37 34.16 9.95
C GLY A 103 12.01 32.76 9.93
N ILE A 104 11.38 31.75 10.55
CA ILE A 104 11.88 30.37 10.50
C ILE A 104 11.81 29.85 9.06
N GLU A 105 12.89 29.20 8.61
CA GLU A 105 12.94 28.58 7.29
C GLU A 105 11.96 27.40 7.23
N VAL A 106 11.06 27.41 6.23
CA VAL A 106 9.93 26.48 6.16
C VAL A 106 10.34 25.05 5.76
N ASN A 107 11.52 24.92 5.15
CA ASN A 107 12.08 23.65 4.67
C ASN A 107 13.27 23.16 5.51
N GLU A 108 13.51 23.78 6.68
CA GLU A 108 14.54 23.31 7.62
C GLU A 108 14.24 21.86 8.02
N VAL A 109 15.26 21.02 8.09
CA VAL A 109 15.09 19.59 8.45
C VAL A 109 15.53 19.34 9.88
N ASP A 110 14.85 18.44 10.56
CA ASP A 110 15.28 17.95 11.86
C ASP A 110 16.45 16.93 11.74
N SER A 111 16.87 16.35 12.87
CA SER A 111 17.95 15.35 12.88
C SER A 111 17.57 14.01 12.23
N ASN A 112 16.32 13.79 11.83
CA ASN A 112 15.89 12.64 11.03
C ASN A 112 15.84 12.98 9.52
N GLY A 113 16.06 14.25 9.16
CA GLY A 113 15.87 14.71 7.80
C GLY A 113 14.43 15.06 7.47
N ASP A 114 13.53 15.11 8.46
CA ASP A 114 12.12 15.38 8.25
C ASP A 114 11.90 16.90 8.22
N THR A 115 11.15 17.38 7.23
CA THR A 115 10.73 18.79 7.14
C THR A 115 9.46 19.04 7.97
N PRO A 116 9.07 20.30 8.23
CA PRO A 116 7.77 20.63 8.80
C PRO A 116 6.59 20.08 7.99
N LEU A 117 6.75 19.93 6.66
CA LEU A 117 5.74 19.29 5.82
C LEU A 117 5.61 17.79 6.14
N ILE A 118 6.71 17.06 6.37
CA ILE A 118 6.69 15.66 6.81
C ILE A 118 5.99 15.56 8.19
N HIS A 119 6.36 16.43 9.14
CA HIS A 119 5.74 16.49 10.47
C HIS A 119 4.23 16.78 10.42
N SER A 120 3.74 17.49 9.40
CA SER A 120 2.31 17.75 9.22
C SER A 120 1.46 16.47 9.10
N LEU A 121 2.07 15.35 8.67
CA LEU A 121 1.40 14.04 8.58
C LEU A 121 1.01 13.49 9.97
N LEU A 122 1.69 13.92 11.04
CA LEU A 122 1.37 13.56 12.42
C LEU A 122 0.19 14.36 12.97
N SER A 123 -0.22 15.43 12.28
CA SER A 123 -1.26 16.32 12.79
C SER A 123 -2.64 15.66 12.75
N PRO A 124 -3.58 16.09 13.61
CA PRO A 124 -4.94 15.55 13.60
C PRO A 124 -5.75 15.93 12.36
N SER A 125 -5.29 16.95 11.62
CA SER A 125 -5.88 17.39 10.35
C SER A 125 -4.77 17.75 9.34
N PRO A 126 -4.03 16.75 8.80
CA PRO A 126 -2.91 17.00 7.91
C PRO A 126 -3.29 17.83 6.69
N GLU A 127 -4.49 17.62 6.14
CA GLU A 127 -4.94 18.34 4.95
C GLU A 127 -5.02 19.86 5.17
N THR A 128 -5.39 20.31 6.38
CA THR A 128 -5.47 21.74 6.69
C THR A 128 -4.10 22.33 6.85
N VAL A 129 -3.18 21.62 7.52
CA VAL A 129 -1.80 22.07 7.73
C VAL A 129 -1.06 22.13 6.40
N ILE A 130 -1.18 21.12 5.55
CA ILE A 130 -0.58 21.09 4.20
C ILE A 130 -1.12 22.23 3.34
N GLY A 131 -2.45 22.45 3.34
CA GLY A 131 -3.06 23.55 2.61
C GLY A 131 -2.62 24.93 3.11
N HIS A 132 -2.30 25.05 4.40
CA HIS A 132 -1.75 26.27 5.01
C HIS A 132 -0.28 26.47 4.63
N LEU A 133 0.54 25.43 4.80
CA LEU A 133 1.96 25.42 4.45
C LEU A 133 2.18 25.70 2.94
N ALA A 134 1.30 25.21 2.07
CA ALA A 134 1.37 25.45 0.63
C ALA A 134 1.18 26.93 0.21
N GLN A 135 0.77 27.81 1.13
CA GLN A 135 0.74 29.26 0.89
C GLN A 135 2.14 29.89 0.97
N TYR A 136 3.09 29.18 1.56
CA TYR A 136 4.50 29.56 1.68
C TYR A 136 5.35 28.79 0.66
N ARG A 137 6.63 29.17 0.51
CA ARG A 137 7.57 28.54 -0.43
C ARG A 137 8.09 27.18 0.09
N VAL A 138 7.17 26.25 0.32
CA VAL A 138 7.47 24.89 0.76
C VAL A 138 7.90 24.02 -0.41
N ASP A 139 8.99 23.28 -0.23
CA ASP A 139 9.38 22.21 -1.14
C ASP A 139 8.60 20.94 -0.80
N VAL A 140 7.54 20.70 -1.57
CA VAL A 140 6.63 19.56 -1.37
C VAL A 140 7.29 18.23 -1.73
N ASN A 141 8.35 18.25 -2.52
CA ASN A 141 9.02 17.06 -3.03
C ASN A 141 10.36 16.79 -2.34
N GLN A 142 10.65 17.51 -1.25
CA GLN A 142 11.83 17.24 -0.45
C GLN A 142 11.72 15.84 0.18
N THR A 143 12.77 15.05 -0.01
CA THR A 143 12.87 13.71 0.54
C THR A 143 13.49 13.72 1.92
N THR A 144 13.08 12.76 2.74
CA THR A 144 13.78 12.41 3.97
C THR A 144 15.23 12.03 3.65
N THR A 145 16.15 12.36 4.55
CA THR A 145 17.59 12.28 4.28
C THR A 145 18.29 11.09 4.93
N ILE A 146 17.65 10.46 5.93
CA ILE A 146 18.28 9.41 6.75
C ILE A 146 17.72 8.02 6.47
N ASP A 147 16.47 7.94 6.02
CA ASP A 147 15.86 6.66 5.70
C ASP A 147 16.50 6.04 4.46
N THR A 148 16.52 4.71 4.42
CA THR A 148 17.09 3.95 3.31
C THR A 148 16.38 4.18 1.98
N TRP A 149 15.17 4.74 2.01
CA TRP A 149 14.28 4.87 0.86
C TRP A 149 14.01 6.31 0.45
N ARG A 150 14.58 7.32 1.14
CA ARG A 150 14.44 8.77 0.86
C ARG A 150 13.02 9.16 0.44
N MET A 151 12.03 8.89 1.27
CA MET A 151 10.62 9.12 0.92
C MET A 151 10.22 10.61 0.95
N THR A 152 9.36 11.02 0.02
CA THR A 152 8.59 12.27 0.08
C THR A 152 7.39 12.15 1.03
N ALA A 153 6.81 13.29 1.42
CA ALA A 153 5.56 13.30 2.17
C ALA A 153 4.41 12.57 1.43
N LEU A 154 4.41 12.58 0.09
CA LEU A 154 3.37 11.89 -0.69
C LEU A 154 3.51 10.38 -0.58
N SER A 155 4.71 9.84 -0.74
CA SER A 155 4.94 8.39 -0.63
C SER A 155 4.65 7.90 0.79
N MET A 156 5.05 8.64 1.84
CA MET A 156 4.66 8.36 3.23
C MET A 156 3.14 8.31 3.41
N ALA A 157 2.42 9.34 2.93
CA ALA A 157 0.96 9.39 3.04
C ALA A 157 0.27 8.25 2.26
N CYS A 158 0.84 7.84 1.12
CA CYS A 158 0.38 6.70 0.34
C CYS A 158 0.61 5.37 1.09
N GLU A 159 1.80 5.14 1.64
CA GLU A 159 2.14 3.93 2.41
C GLU A 159 1.23 3.75 3.62
N ASP A 160 1.01 4.84 4.36
CA ASP A 160 0.16 4.85 5.56
C ASP A 160 -1.35 4.78 5.27
N GLY A 161 -1.74 4.81 4.00
CA GLY A 161 -3.15 4.78 3.59
C GLY A 161 -3.92 6.07 3.89
N MET A 162 -3.23 7.20 4.03
CA MET A 162 -3.78 8.54 4.29
C MET A 162 -4.25 9.20 2.98
N PHE A 163 -5.25 8.60 2.32
CA PHE A 163 -5.63 8.99 0.96
C PHE A 163 -6.11 10.45 0.81
N SER A 164 -6.74 11.01 1.85
CA SER A 164 -7.15 12.42 1.86
C SER A 164 -5.93 13.36 1.89
N THR A 165 -4.94 13.01 2.70
CA THR A 165 -3.69 13.74 2.87
C THR A 165 -2.84 13.66 1.60
N ALA A 166 -2.72 12.48 1.00
CA ALA A 166 -2.07 12.31 -0.30
C ALA A 166 -2.74 13.16 -1.40
N LEU A 167 -4.08 13.24 -1.41
CA LEU A 167 -4.80 14.16 -2.32
C LEU A 167 -4.51 15.64 -2.03
N ALA A 168 -4.29 16.03 -0.78
CA ALA A 168 -3.90 17.40 -0.41
C ALA A 168 -2.47 17.71 -0.89
N LEU A 169 -1.53 16.78 -0.73
CA LEU A 169 -0.16 16.91 -1.25
C LEU A 169 -0.13 17.04 -2.77
N LEU A 170 -0.91 16.23 -3.50
CA LEU A 170 -1.04 16.38 -4.96
C LEU A 170 -1.64 17.73 -5.38
N LYS A 171 -2.48 18.35 -4.54
CA LYS A 171 -2.97 19.72 -4.79
C LYS A 171 -1.91 20.77 -4.48
N ALA A 172 -1.04 20.52 -3.51
CA ALA A 172 0.08 21.37 -3.17
C ALA A 172 1.25 21.27 -4.18
N GLY A 173 1.19 20.35 -5.16
CA GLY A 173 2.20 20.21 -6.20
C GLY A 173 3.17 19.05 -6.00
N ALA A 174 2.81 18.06 -5.17
CA ALA A 174 3.60 16.84 -5.03
C ALA A 174 3.70 16.08 -6.37
N ASP A 175 4.90 15.56 -6.66
CA ASP A 175 5.18 14.73 -7.82
C ASP A 175 4.48 13.37 -7.70
N ALA A 176 3.55 13.10 -8.61
CA ALA A 176 2.82 11.84 -8.63
C ALA A 176 3.65 10.65 -9.14
N THR A 177 4.77 10.90 -9.84
CA THR A 177 5.58 9.86 -10.46
C THR A 177 6.46 9.13 -9.44
N GLY A 178 6.84 9.83 -8.36
CA GLY A 178 7.76 9.33 -7.34
C GLY A 178 9.20 9.28 -7.81
N GLU A 179 9.58 10.03 -8.85
CA GLU A 179 10.98 10.05 -9.29
C GLU A 179 11.89 10.77 -8.29
N ALA A 180 11.32 11.67 -7.50
CA ALA A 180 12.03 12.36 -6.42
C ALA A 180 12.35 11.45 -5.23
N ASP A 181 11.58 10.37 -5.00
CA ASP A 181 11.70 9.48 -3.83
C ASP A 181 13.01 8.65 -3.80
N GLY A 182 13.92 8.74 -4.79
CA GLY A 182 14.78 7.58 -5.10
C GLY A 182 16.27 7.75 -5.39
N LEU A 183 16.86 8.94 -5.46
CA LEU A 183 18.27 9.03 -5.90
C LEU A 183 19.24 9.50 -4.82
N VAL A 184 20.11 8.58 -4.39
CA VAL A 184 21.52 8.94 -4.14
C VAL A 184 22.11 9.25 -5.51
N GLU A 185 22.68 10.44 -5.70
CA GLU A 185 23.36 10.77 -6.97
C GLU A 185 24.35 9.65 -7.33
N GLY A 186 24.16 9.00 -8.50
CA GLY A 186 25.00 7.90 -8.97
C GLY A 186 24.48 6.47 -8.70
N ALA A 187 23.29 6.29 -8.12
CA ALA A 187 22.66 4.97 -7.99
C ALA A 187 22.39 4.33 -9.37
N ASP A 188 22.58 3.01 -9.46
CA ASP A 188 22.29 2.24 -10.68
C ASP A 188 20.81 2.38 -11.05
N PRO A 189 20.46 2.84 -12.28
CA PRO A 189 19.08 2.91 -12.75
C PRO A 189 18.30 1.59 -12.61
N ALA A 190 18.98 0.45 -12.57
CA ALA A 190 18.36 -0.86 -12.33
C ALA A 190 17.76 -1.02 -10.92
N LEU A 191 18.23 -0.24 -9.93
CA LEU A 191 17.68 -0.26 -8.57
C LEU A 191 16.33 0.46 -8.45
N ARG A 192 15.93 1.26 -9.46
CA ARG A 192 14.64 1.96 -9.49
C ARG A 192 13.43 1.02 -9.49
N ILE A 193 13.63 -0.25 -9.85
CA ILE A 193 12.58 -1.28 -9.83
C ILE A 193 12.23 -1.68 -8.37
N TYR A 194 13.11 -1.38 -7.42
CA TYR A 194 12.91 -1.65 -5.99
C TYR A 194 12.35 -0.46 -5.21
N GLU A 195 12.32 0.73 -5.83
CA GLU A 195 11.68 1.92 -5.27
C GLU A 195 10.16 1.71 -5.22
N GLN A 196 9.57 1.98 -4.06
CA GLN A 196 8.12 1.89 -3.92
C GLN A 196 7.50 3.24 -4.28
N LYS A 197 7.00 3.33 -5.51
CA LYS A 197 6.40 4.57 -6.04
C LYS A 197 5.06 4.90 -5.38
N PRO A 198 4.62 6.17 -5.35
CA PRO A 198 3.35 6.57 -4.74
C PRO A 198 2.13 5.77 -5.22
N LEU A 199 2.04 5.46 -6.53
CA LEU A 199 0.96 4.64 -7.08
C LEU A 199 0.97 3.21 -6.55
N GLU A 200 2.14 2.60 -6.46
CA GLU A 200 2.31 1.26 -5.91
C GLU A 200 1.95 1.24 -4.42
N LEU A 201 2.51 2.17 -3.65
CA LEU A 201 2.23 2.34 -2.22
C LEU A 201 0.74 2.53 -1.97
N ALA A 202 0.09 3.44 -2.70
CA ALA A 202 -1.34 3.71 -2.55
C ALA A 202 -2.21 2.46 -2.81
N LEU A 203 -1.82 1.62 -3.76
CA LEU A 203 -2.54 0.38 -4.08
C LEU A 203 -2.28 -0.71 -3.03
N LEU A 204 -1.06 -0.85 -2.55
CA LEU A 204 -0.70 -1.84 -1.52
C LEU A 204 -1.18 -1.45 -0.12
N ALA A 205 -1.34 -0.15 0.13
CA ALA A 205 -1.72 0.37 1.42
C ALA A 205 -3.11 -0.13 1.85
N ARG A 206 -3.12 -0.62 3.09
CA ARG A 206 -4.36 -0.90 3.82
C ARG A 206 -4.85 0.39 4.45
N ALA A 207 -6.13 0.66 4.28
CA ALA A 207 -6.77 1.79 4.93
C ALA A 207 -6.59 1.71 6.46
N LYS A 208 -5.97 2.72 7.08
CA LYS A 208 -6.03 2.91 8.55
C LYS A 208 -7.46 3.17 9.05
N GLN A 209 -8.39 3.59 8.18
CA GLN A 209 -9.77 3.93 8.55
C GLN A 209 -10.82 3.07 7.82
N THR A 210 -11.62 2.31 8.58
CA THR A 210 -12.65 1.35 8.12
C THR A 210 -14.03 1.98 7.90
N SER A 211 -14.11 3.22 7.41
CA SER A 211 -15.40 3.78 6.94
C SER A 211 -15.55 3.55 5.44
N GLY A 212 -16.76 3.26 4.94
CA GLY A 212 -17.00 2.99 3.52
C GLY A 212 -16.56 4.10 2.54
N ARG A 213 -16.22 5.30 3.05
CA ARG A 213 -15.64 6.42 2.27
C ARG A 213 -14.18 6.20 1.88
N THR A 214 -13.49 5.24 2.47
CA THR A 214 -12.05 5.04 2.23
C THR A 214 -11.78 4.43 0.85
N ALA A 215 -12.64 3.53 0.37
CA ALA A 215 -12.53 2.95 -0.98
C ALA A 215 -12.68 4.02 -2.08
N THR A 216 -13.64 4.94 -1.93
CA THR A 216 -13.84 6.01 -2.92
C THR A 216 -12.69 7.01 -2.93
N ARG A 217 -12.10 7.30 -1.76
CA ARG A 217 -10.89 8.13 -1.66
C ARG A 217 -9.67 7.46 -2.29
N LYS A 218 -9.44 6.17 -2.03
CA LYS A 218 -8.38 5.39 -2.67
C LYS A 218 -8.54 5.38 -4.19
N GLN A 219 -9.76 5.15 -4.69
CA GLN A 219 -10.04 5.20 -6.13
C GLN A 219 -9.78 6.57 -6.74
N ARG A 220 -10.18 7.66 -6.06
CA ARG A 220 -9.89 9.03 -6.51
C ARG A 220 -8.40 9.33 -6.51
N LEU A 221 -7.67 8.89 -5.48
CA LEU A 221 -6.22 9.06 -5.41
C LEU A 221 -5.52 8.34 -6.55
N VAL A 222 -5.82 7.06 -6.77
CA VAL A 222 -5.24 6.26 -7.86
C VAL A 222 -5.53 6.91 -9.23
N ALA A 223 -6.77 7.32 -9.48
CA ALA A 223 -7.12 8.03 -10.71
C ALA A 223 -6.34 9.35 -10.85
N ARG A 224 -6.16 10.09 -9.76
CA ARG A 224 -5.43 11.36 -9.77
C ARG A 224 -3.93 11.15 -10.03
N LEU A 225 -3.31 10.16 -9.38
CA LEU A 225 -1.90 9.80 -9.60
C LEU A 225 -1.65 9.46 -11.07
N ILE A 226 -2.49 8.59 -11.66
CA ILE A 226 -2.37 8.22 -13.08
C ILE A 226 -2.56 9.46 -13.98
N SER A 227 -3.55 10.32 -13.67
CA SER A 227 -3.77 11.56 -14.45
C SER A 227 -2.62 12.57 -14.36
N LEU A 228 -1.79 12.47 -13.32
CA LEU A 228 -0.62 13.32 -13.09
C LEU A 228 0.68 12.65 -13.54
N GLY A 229 0.61 11.52 -14.26
CA GLY A 229 1.78 10.89 -14.89
C GLY A 229 2.33 9.65 -14.19
N ALA A 230 1.72 9.18 -13.10
CA ALA A 230 2.14 7.90 -12.49
C ALA A 230 1.89 6.74 -13.47
N ASP A 231 2.92 5.97 -13.77
CA ASP A 231 2.84 4.88 -14.75
C ASP A 231 2.25 3.59 -14.12
N PRO A 232 1.03 3.16 -14.50
CA PRO A 232 0.45 1.90 -14.03
C PRO A 232 1.11 0.65 -14.64
N ASN A 233 1.95 0.83 -15.67
CA ASN A 233 2.64 -0.22 -16.41
C ASN A 233 4.12 -0.35 -16.02
N ALA A 234 4.54 0.36 -14.98
CA ALA A 234 5.89 0.27 -14.45
C ALA A 234 6.20 -1.15 -13.99
N GLN A 235 7.42 -1.60 -14.30
CA GLN A 235 7.98 -2.81 -13.73
C GLN A 235 8.30 -2.56 -12.26
N VAL A 236 7.87 -3.48 -11.39
CA VAL A 236 8.05 -3.39 -9.95
C VAL A 236 8.70 -4.65 -9.40
N CYS A 237 9.39 -4.52 -8.28
CA CYS A 237 9.92 -5.66 -7.54
C CYS A 237 8.76 -6.45 -6.91
N ILE A 238 8.50 -7.67 -7.42
CA ILE A 238 7.54 -8.61 -6.85
C ILE A 238 8.18 -9.37 -5.68
N SER A 239 9.45 -9.76 -5.80
CA SER A 239 10.21 -10.36 -4.71
C SER A 239 11.71 -10.11 -4.85
N ALA A 240 12.25 -9.34 -3.89
CA ALA A 240 13.67 -9.03 -3.87
C ALA A 240 14.56 -10.26 -3.64
N ARG A 241 14.06 -11.29 -2.94
CA ARG A 241 14.85 -12.51 -2.62
C ARG A 241 15.29 -13.29 -3.86
N CYS A 242 14.52 -13.24 -4.93
CA CYS A 242 14.80 -13.96 -6.17
C CYS A 242 14.93 -13.02 -7.37
N ASN A 243 15.13 -11.72 -7.14
CA ASN A 243 15.16 -10.69 -8.18
C ASN A 243 13.98 -10.78 -9.15
N TRP A 244 12.80 -11.16 -8.62
CA TRP A 244 11.61 -11.33 -9.42
C TRP A 244 10.93 -9.98 -9.57
N THR A 245 11.04 -9.42 -10.77
CA THR A 245 10.37 -8.20 -11.20
C THR A 245 9.24 -8.53 -12.16
N GLY A 246 8.23 -7.67 -12.22
CA GLY A 246 7.10 -7.85 -13.13
C GLY A 246 6.14 -6.66 -13.08
N PRO A 247 5.02 -6.73 -13.83
CA PRO A 247 4.04 -5.65 -13.86
C PRO A 247 3.37 -5.46 -12.49
N LEU A 248 3.06 -4.21 -12.15
CA LEU A 248 2.35 -3.86 -10.91
C LEU A 248 1.05 -4.67 -10.72
N LEU A 249 0.33 -4.93 -11.82
CA LEU A 249 -0.86 -5.78 -11.82
C LEU A 249 -0.59 -7.18 -11.23
N LEU A 250 0.54 -7.82 -11.59
CA LEU A 250 0.92 -9.13 -11.07
C LEU A 250 1.22 -9.07 -9.57
N LYS A 251 1.86 -8.00 -9.09
CA LYS A 251 2.13 -7.80 -7.65
C LYS A 251 0.84 -7.71 -6.84
N LEU A 252 -0.18 -7.01 -7.35
CA LEU A 252 -1.50 -6.90 -6.70
C LEU A 252 -2.23 -8.24 -6.67
N VAL A 253 -2.25 -8.96 -7.80
CA VAL A 253 -2.89 -10.27 -7.92
C VAL A 253 -2.24 -11.29 -6.98
N ARG A 254 -0.90 -11.34 -6.92
CA ARG A 254 -0.15 -12.20 -6.00
C ARG A 254 -0.45 -11.86 -4.53
N SER A 255 -0.62 -10.57 -4.22
CA SER A 255 -0.98 -10.09 -2.89
C SER A 255 -2.45 -10.27 -2.54
N ARG A 256 -3.25 -10.87 -3.43
CA ARG A 256 -4.70 -11.10 -3.31
C ARG A 256 -5.51 -9.79 -3.17
N LEU A 257 -5.00 -8.70 -3.72
CA LEU A 257 -5.64 -7.39 -3.75
C LEU A 257 -6.50 -7.26 -5.01
N ARG A 258 -7.58 -8.07 -5.05
CA ARG A 258 -8.44 -8.19 -6.23
C ARG A 258 -9.12 -6.87 -6.59
N TRP A 259 -9.65 -6.16 -5.60
CA TRP A 259 -10.36 -4.91 -5.84
C TRP A 259 -9.42 -3.84 -6.41
N GLU A 260 -8.18 -3.79 -5.92
CA GLU A 260 -7.14 -2.92 -6.43
C GLU A 260 -6.69 -3.29 -7.84
N ALA A 261 -6.54 -4.59 -8.14
CA ALA A 261 -6.27 -5.04 -9.50
C ALA A 261 -7.40 -4.68 -10.47
N GLU A 262 -8.66 -4.85 -10.07
CA GLU A 262 -9.83 -4.45 -10.88
C GLU A 262 -9.89 -2.92 -11.06
N MET A 263 -9.54 -2.15 -10.03
CA MET A 263 -9.44 -0.69 -10.08
C MET A 263 -8.39 -0.25 -11.09
N LEU A 264 -7.19 -0.84 -11.06
CA LEU A 264 -6.13 -0.56 -12.03
C LEU A 264 -6.59 -0.90 -13.46
N LEU A 265 -7.16 -2.09 -13.67
CA LEU A 265 -7.69 -2.54 -14.96
C LEU A 265 -8.81 -1.63 -15.51
N SER A 266 -9.52 -0.92 -14.64
CA SER A 266 -10.59 0.00 -15.02
C SER A 266 -10.09 1.37 -15.49
N SER A 267 -8.80 1.69 -15.29
CA SER A 267 -8.18 2.91 -15.82
C SER A 267 -7.98 2.91 -17.34
N ALA A 268 -8.15 1.76 -18.01
CA ALA A 268 -7.95 1.54 -19.46
C ALA A 268 -6.53 1.77 -20.00
N VAL A 269 -5.57 2.18 -19.17
CA VAL A 269 -4.16 2.43 -19.56
C VAL A 269 -3.27 1.19 -19.34
N VAL A 270 -3.78 0.17 -18.65
CA VAL A 270 -2.99 -1.00 -18.24
C VAL A 270 -2.73 -1.95 -19.41
N GLN A 271 -1.46 -2.28 -19.63
CA GLN A 271 -1.00 -3.34 -20.52
C GLN A 271 -1.14 -4.69 -19.83
N ILE A 272 -2.21 -5.42 -20.17
CA ILE A 272 -2.63 -6.64 -19.46
C ILE A 272 -1.64 -7.81 -19.67
N ASP A 273 -1.03 -7.89 -20.86
CA ASP A 273 -0.14 -8.98 -21.27
C ASP A 273 1.35 -8.66 -21.07
N GLN A 274 1.69 -7.74 -20.16
CA GLN A 274 3.10 -7.52 -19.79
C GLN A 274 3.70 -8.76 -19.16
N LEU A 275 4.95 -9.03 -19.54
CA LEU A 275 5.73 -10.14 -19.03
C LEU A 275 6.47 -9.73 -17.76
N ASP A 276 6.56 -10.68 -16.84
CA ASP A 276 7.50 -10.60 -15.73
C ASP A 276 8.93 -11.00 -16.18
N SER A 277 9.89 -10.91 -15.26
CA SER A 277 11.29 -11.30 -15.49
C SER A 277 11.49 -12.78 -15.84
N ASN A 278 10.50 -13.64 -15.62
CA ASN A 278 10.52 -15.05 -16.02
C ASN A 278 9.81 -15.31 -17.36
N GLY A 279 9.32 -14.26 -18.04
CA GLY A 279 8.58 -14.37 -19.29
C GLY A 279 7.12 -14.79 -19.15
N ALA A 280 6.54 -14.72 -17.94
CA ALA A 280 5.14 -15.06 -17.69
C ALA A 280 4.24 -13.81 -17.62
N THR A 281 3.05 -13.90 -18.21
CA THR A 281 2.00 -12.87 -18.03
C THR A 281 1.31 -13.02 -16.68
N THR A 282 0.61 -11.96 -16.26
CA THR A 282 -0.29 -12.04 -15.08
C THR A 282 -1.33 -13.16 -15.23
N LEU A 283 -1.87 -13.34 -16.45
CA LEU A 283 -2.83 -14.42 -16.73
C LEU A 283 -2.19 -15.80 -16.56
N SER A 284 -0.99 -16.03 -17.09
CA SER A 284 -0.24 -17.29 -16.91
C SER A 284 -0.12 -17.66 -15.43
N TRP A 285 0.21 -16.69 -14.59
CA TRP A 285 0.29 -16.90 -13.15
C TRP A 285 -1.08 -17.24 -12.53
N THR A 286 -2.15 -16.54 -12.91
CA THR A 286 -3.51 -16.84 -12.41
C THR A 286 -4.07 -18.19 -12.86
N LEU A 287 -3.59 -18.72 -13.99
CA LEU A 287 -3.95 -20.05 -14.50
C LEU A 287 -3.11 -21.17 -13.87
N SER A 288 -2.01 -20.86 -13.19
CA SER A 288 -1.20 -21.85 -12.48
C SER A 288 -2.03 -22.54 -11.39
N THR A 289 -2.03 -23.86 -11.39
CA THR A 289 -2.88 -24.68 -10.52
C THR A 289 -2.45 -24.67 -9.05
N CYS A 290 -1.19 -24.33 -8.75
CA CYS A 290 -0.65 -24.29 -7.40
C CYS A 290 -1.01 -22.98 -6.65
N HIS A 291 -1.04 -21.85 -7.37
CA HIS A 291 -1.16 -20.52 -6.77
C HIS A 291 -2.27 -19.65 -7.37
N GLY A 292 -2.82 -20.06 -8.51
CA GLY A 292 -3.70 -19.25 -9.34
C GLY A 292 -5.03 -18.87 -8.71
N ASP A 293 -5.63 -17.81 -9.24
CA ASP A 293 -6.92 -17.27 -8.82
C ASP A 293 -7.88 -17.39 -10.01
N PRO A 294 -8.78 -18.40 -10.03
CA PRO A 294 -9.70 -18.61 -11.14
C PRO A 294 -10.63 -17.40 -11.38
N VAL A 295 -10.94 -16.65 -10.34
CA VAL A 295 -11.81 -15.47 -10.44
C VAL A 295 -11.05 -14.34 -11.13
N MET A 296 -9.80 -14.10 -10.71
CA MET A 296 -8.94 -13.14 -11.38
C MET A 296 -8.64 -13.52 -12.82
N ALA A 297 -8.37 -14.80 -13.10
CA ALA A 297 -8.20 -15.31 -14.47
C ALA A 297 -9.43 -15.00 -15.33
N SER A 298 -10.64 -15.22 -14.80
CA SER A 298 -11.89 -14.89 -15.48
C SER A 298 -12.03 -13.40 -15.78
N ILE A 299 -11.58 -12.53 -14.88
CA ILE A 299 -11.58 -11.07 -15.08
C ILE A 299 -10.58 -10.67 -16.17
N LEU A 300 -9.35 -11.18 -16.10
CA LEU A 300 -8.30 -10.88 -17.09
C LEU A 300 -8.72 -11.30 -18.49
N LEU A 301 -9.25 -12.52 -18.65
CA LEU A 301 -9.76 -13.03 -19.92
C LEU A 301 -10.89 -12.14 -20.47
N ARG A 302 -11.86 -11.74 -19.63
CA ARG A 302 -12.94 -10.80 -20.03
C ARG A 302 -12.43 -9.43 -20.44
N ARG A 303 -11.26 -9.02 -19.94
CA ARG A 303 -10.60 -7.74 -20.30
C ARG A 303 -9.65 -7.88 -21.50
N GLY A 304 -9.56 -9.07 -22.11
CA GLY A 304 -8.80 -9.30 -23.33
C GLY A 304 -7.41 -9.90 -23.14
N ALA A 305 -7.06 -10.36 -21.94
CA ALA A 305 -5.80 -11.07 -21.70
C ALA A 305 -5.72 -12.33 -22.59
N LYS A 306 -4.57 -12.54 -23.22
CA LYS A 306 -4.38 -13.68 -24.13
C LYS A 306 -3.77 -14.86 -23.38
N PRO A 307 -4.43 -16.04 -23.36
CA PRO A 307 -3.84 -17.22 -22.77
C PRO A 307 -2.64 -17.67 -23.61
N ASP A 308 -1.53 -17.95 -22.93
CA ASP A 308 -0.34 -18.53 -23.53
C ASP A 308 -0.62 -19.98 -23.96
N GLU A 309 -0.21 -20.34 -25.18
CA GLU A 309 -0.37 -21.69 -25.74
C GLU A 309 0.33 -22.75 -24.89
N ASP A 310 1.50 -22.45 -24.34
CA ASP A 310 2.25 -23.43 -23.54
C ASP A 310 1.55 -23.70 -22.20
N VAL A 311 0.95 -22.67 -21.61
CA VAL A 311 0.10 -22.81 -20.41
C VAL A 311 -1.14 -23.62 -20.71
N MET A 312 -1.79 -23.36 -21.87
CA MET A 312 -2.95 -24.13 -22.32
C MET A 312 -2.60 -25.60 -22.56
N ARG A 313 -1.47 -25.89 -23.20
CA ARG A 313 -0.99 -27.26 -23.45
C ARG A 313 -0.68 -27.98 -22.15
N ALA A 314 0.06 -27.35 -21.24
CA ALA A 314 0.36 -27.92 -19.92
C ALA A 314 -0.91 -28.20 -19.11
N MET A 315 -1.95 -27.37 -19.25
CA MET A 315 -3.26 -27.61 -18.65
C MET A 315 -3.93 -28.85 -19.25
N VAL A 316 -3.96 -28.98 -20.58
CA VAL A 316 -4.52 -30.16 -21.26
C VAL A 316 -3.80 -31.43 -20.82
N ASP A 317 -2.46 -31.43 -20.75
CA ASP A 317 -1.68 -32.58 -20.29
C ASP A 317 -2.06 -33.02 -18.87
N LYS A 318 -2.29 -32.07 -17.96
CA LYS A 318 -2.79 -32.36 -16.60
C LYS A 318 -4.19 -32.98 -16.63
N LEU A 319 -5.07 -32.49 -17.51
CA LEU A 319 -6.44 -33.01 -17.65
C LEU A 319 -6.45 -34.42 -18.27
N VAL A 320 -5.55 -34.71 -19.22
CA VAL A 320 -5.38 -36.05 -19.80
C VAL A 320 -4.92 -37.04 -18.73
N ARG A 321 -3.90 -36.69 -17.95
CA ARG A 321 -3.46 -37.52 -16.80
C ARG A 321 -4.56 -37.77 -15.80
N LEU A 322 -5.42 -36.76 -15.55
CA LEU A 322 -6.59 -36.95 -14.71
C LEU A 322 -7.56 -37.93 -15.37
N ALA A 323 -7.89 -37.76 -16.65
CA ALA A 323 -8.80 -38.62 -17.42
C ALA A 323 -8.36 -40.10 -17.42
N ASP A 324 -7.05 -40.34 -17.50
CA ASP A 324 -6.44 -41.68 -17.51
C ASP A 324 -6.33 -42.32 -16.12
N ALA A 325 -6.64 -41.58 -15.05
CA ALA A 325 -6.60 -42.12 -13.70
C ALA A 325 -7.68 -43.21 -13.52
N GLY A 326 -7.22 -44.45 -13.40
CA GLY A 326 -8.07 -45.64 -13.35
C GLY A 326 -8.74 -45.90 -12.00
N ASP A 327 -8.26 -45.29 -10.91
CA ASP A 327 -8.72 -45.60 -9.55
C ASP A 327 -9.00 -44.36 -8.68
N PHE A 328 -9.80 -44.58 -7.63
CA PHE A 328 -10.31 -43.53 -6.75
C PHE A 328 -9.19 -42.77 -6.05
N TRP A 329 -8.12 -43.48 -5.67
CA TRP A 329 -7.02 -42.90 -4.90
C TRP A 329 -6.13 -42.04 -5.79
N SER A 330 -5.86 -42.45 -7.03
CA SER A 330 -5.10 -41.60 -7.98
C SER A 330 -5.84 -40.29 -8.29
N ILE A 331 -7.14 -40.34 -8.57
CA ILE A 331 -7.95 -39.14 -8.80
C ILE A 331 -7.92 -38.23 -7.57
N THR A 332 -8.17 -38.79 -6.39
CA THR A 332 -8.19 -38.02 -5.14
C THR A 332 -6.83 -37.41 -4.82
N SER A 333 -5.75 -38.18 -5.00
CA SER A 333 -4.37 -37.73 -4.79
C SER A 333 -4.00 -36.61 -5.75
N PHE A 334 -4.33 -36.75 -7.03
CA PHE A 334 -4.06 -35.74 -8.05
C PHE A 334 -4.79 -34.42 -7.76
N LEU A 335 -6.10 -34.48 -7.48
CA LEU A 335 -6.89 -33.30 -7.12
C LEU A 335 -6.51 -32.71 -5.76
N THR A 336 -5.75 -33.45 -4.93
CA THR A 336 -5.15 -32.88 -3.72
C THR A 336 -3.94 -32.02 -4.07
N ARG A 337 -3.13 -32.44 -5.04
CA ARG A 337 -1.97 -31.68 -5.52
C ARG A 337 -2.38 -30.48 -6.38
N GLU A 338 -3.46 -30.63 -7.14
CA GLU A 338 -3.95 -29.62 -8.08
C GLU A 338 -5.42 -29.23 -7.78
N PRO A 339 -5.71 -28.63 -6.61
CA PRO A 339 -7.08 -28.45 -6.13
C PRO A 339 -7.91 -27.45 -6.94
N LYS A 340 -7.27 -26.59 -7.74
CA LYS A 340 -7.90 -25.57 -8.58
C LYS A 340 -7.97 -25.96 -10.06
N LEU A 341 -7.50 -27.15 -10.44
CA LEU A 341 -7.42 -27.55 -11.84
C LEU A 341 -8.78 -27.45 -12.56
N LEU A 342 -9.82 -28.03 -11.96
CA LEU A 342 -11.14 -28.09 -12.58
C LEU A 342 -11.82 -26.72 -12.64
N THR A 343 -11.60 -25.85 -11.65
CA THR A 343 -12.14 -24.49 -11.65
C THR A 343 -11.44 -23.60 -12.68
N VAL A 344 -10.11 -23.68 -12.77
CA VAL A 344 -9.34 -22.97 -13.81
C VAL A 344 -9.71 -23.49 -15.21
N PHE A 345 -9.79 -24.82 -15.37
CA PHE A 345 -10.23 -25.43 -16.62
C PHE A 345 -11.62 -24.93 -17.02
N HIS A 346 -12.58 -24.89 -16.10
CA HIS A 346 -13.92 -24.40 -16.40
C HIS A 346 -13.91 -22.94 -16.88
N VAL A 347 -13.14 -22.06 -16.23
CA VAL A 347 -13.00 -20.66 -16.63
C VAL A 347 -12.42 -20.54 -18.04
N LEU A 348 -11.34 -21.26 -18.31
CA LEU A 348 -10.65 -21.24 -19.59
C LEU A 348 -11.48 -21.85 -20.71
N TYR A 349 -12.10 -23.02 -20.46
CA TYR A 349 -12.99 -23.70 -21.40
C TYR A 349 -14.19 -22.82 -21.77
N SER A 350 -14.79 -22.14 -20.79
CA SER A 350 -15.92 -21.21 -21.04
C SER A 350 -15.49 -20.03 -21.89
N HIS A 351 -14.30 -19.46 -21.62
CA HIS A 351 -13.74 -18.38 -22.43
C HIS A 351 -13.43 -18.84 -23.86
N CYS A 352 -12.73 -19.97 -24.03
CA CYS A 352 -12.39 -20.51 -25.35
C CYS A 352 -13.64 -20.89 -26.15
N PHE A 353 -14.69 -21.41 -25.51
CA PHE A 353 -15.97 -21.67 -26.15
C PHE A 353 -16.60 -20.39 -26.69
N TRP A 354 -16.60 -19.31 -25.90
CA TRP A 354 -17.11 -18.01 -26.31
C TRP A 354 -16.25 -17.37 -27.43
N ALA A 355 -14.92 -17.48 -27.34
CA ALA A 355 -14.00 -16.95 -28.33
C ALA A 355 -14.15 -17.70 -29.67
N ALA A 356 -14.12 -19.04 -29.65
CA ALA A 356 -14.30 -19.86 -30.84
C ALA A 356 -15.62 -19.57 -31.58
N SER A 357 -16.70 -19.31 -30.84
CA SER A 357 -18.03 -19.04 -31.43
C SER A 357 -18.17 -17.64 -32.03
N ARG A 358 -17.35 -16.66 -31.63
CA ARG A 358 -17.43 -15.28 -32.14
C ARG A 358 -16.27 -14.85 -33.04
N SER A 359 -15.04 -15.20 -32.69
CA SER A 359 -13.83 -14.68 -33.35
C SER A 359 -13.10 -15.70 -34.22
N ARG A 360 -13.57 -16.96 -34.28
CA ARG A 360 -12.87 -18.08 -34.94
C ARG A 360 -11.40 -18.20 -34.50
N ASP A 361 -11.12 -17.89 -33.24
CA ASP A 361 -9.78 -17.99 -32.66
C ASP A 361 -9.29 -19.45 -32.75
N ALA A 362 -8.24 -19.66 -33.56
CA ALA A 362 -7.69 -20.98 -33.85
C ALA A 362 -7.12 -21.65 -32.59
N VAL A 363 -6.55 -20.86 -31.68
CA VAL A 363 -5.96 -21.36 -30.43
C VAL A 363 -7.07 -21.84 -29.50
N ALA A 364 -8.14 -21.05 -29.38
CA ALA A 364 -9.32 -21.44 -28.60
C ALA A 364 -9.98 -22.70 -29.16
N VAL A 365 -10.14 -22.81 -30.48
CA VAL A 365 -10.70 -24.00 -31.14
C VAL A 365 -9.84 -25.24 -30.86
N ARG A 366 -8.52 -25.11 -30.98
CA ARG A 366 -7.58 -26.20 -30.72
C ARG A 366 -7.65 -26.68 -29.27
N PHE A 367 -7.67 -25.75 -28.30
CA PHE A 367 -7.82 -26.09 -26.88
C PHE A 367 -9.10 -26.89 -26.60
N LEU A 368 -10.23 -26.51 -27.21
CA LEU A 368 -11.50 -27.22 -27.06
C LEU A 368 -11.44 -28.63 -27.65
N GLN A 369 -10.75 -28.81 -28.79
CA GLN A 369 -10.60 -30.10 -29.45
C GLN A 369 -9.67 -31.05 -28.68
N GLU A 370 -8.59 -30.53 -28.11
CA GLU A 370 -7.60 -31.30 -27.34
C GLU A 370 -8.07 -31.60 -25.90
N SER A 371 -9.10 -30.90 -25.41
CA SER A 371 -9.66 -31.12 -24.07
C SER A 371 -10.30 -32.53 -23.93
N PRO A 372 -9.95 -33.31 -22.87
CA PRO A 372 -10.44 -34.67 -22.73
C PRO A 372 -11.95 -34.73 -22.44
N ARG A 373 -12.70 -35.35 -23.36
CA ARG A 373 -14.18 -35.47 -23.29
C ARG A 373 -14.71 -36.00 -21.95
N PRO A 374 -14.10 -37.00 -21.28
CA PRO A 374 -14.58 -37.47 -19.98
C PRO A 374 -14.56 -36.37 -18.91
N VAL A 375 -13.51 -35.53 -18.91
CA VAL A 375 -13.36 -34.43 -17.96
C VAL A 375 -14.34 -33.30 -18.27
N VAL A 376 -14.54 -32.98 -19.56
CA VAL A 376 -15.57 -32.02 -19.99
C VAL A 376 -16.95 -32.46 -19.49
N ARG A 377 -17.34 -33.72 -19.74
CA ARG A 377 -18.64 -34.27 -19.31
C ARG A 377 -18.81 -34.21 -17.80
N MET A 378 -17.79 -34.62 -17.05
CA MET A 378 -17.77 -34.54 -15.58
C MET A 378 -18.02 -33.11 -15.09
N VAL A 379 -17.25 -32.13 -15.60
CA VAL A 379 -17.37 -30.72 -15.17
C VAL A 379 -18.74 -30.16 -15.52
N THR A 380 -19.25 -30.42 -16.73
CA THR A 380 -20.58 -29.98 -17.16
C THR A 380 -21.68 -30.53 -16.26
N GLU A 381 -21.63 -31.83 -15.92
CA GLU A 381 -22.68 -32.47 -15.13
C GLU A 381 -22.62 -32.05 -13.65
N MET A 382 -21.41 -31.91 -13.09
CA MET A 382 -21.24 -31.33 -11.75
C MET A 382 -21.89 -29.95 -11.66
N LEU A 383 -21.66 -29.07 -12.64
CA LEU A 383 -22.24 -27.73 -12.64
C LEU A 383 -23.77 -27.74 -12.76
N LYS A 384 -24.34 -28.61 -13.61
CA LYS A 384 -25.81 -28.76 -13.72
C LYS A 384 -26.45 -29.19 -12.41
N GLN A 385 -25.77 -30.03 -11.64
CA GLN A 385 -26.24 -30.53 -10.35
C GLN A 385 -25.89 -29.61 -9.17
N GLY A 386 -25.30 -28.43 -9.43
CA GLY A 386 -24.90 -27.49 -8.39
C GLY A 386 -23.72 -27.96 -7.53
N ILE A 387 -22.94 -28.93 -8.01
CA ILE A 387 -21.79 -29.50 -7.30
C ILE A 387 -20.56 -28.63 -7.53
N SER A 388 -19.88 -28.27 -6.45
CA SER A 388 -18.62 -27.51 -6.51
C SER A 388 -17.53 -28.29 -7.24
N LEU A 389 -16.79 -27.62 -8.14
CA LEU A 389 -15.64 -28.18 -8.88
C LEU A 389 -14.37 -28.36 -8.01
N THR A 390 -14.54 -28.51 -6.70
CA THR A 390 -13.46 -28.72 -5.75
C THR A 390 -13.21 -30.20 -5.53
N LYS A 391 -12.04 -30.55 -4.95
CA LYS A 391 -11.74 -31.93 -4.52
C LYS A 391 -12.90 -32.54 -3.72
N THR A 392 -13.49 -31.79 -2.80
CA THR A 392 -14.59 -32.28 -1.95
C THR A 392 -15.84 -32.61 -2.78
N GLY A 393 -16.19 -31.77 -3.75
CA GLY A 393 -17.28 -32.04 -4.67
C GLY A 393 -17.05 -33.30 -5.49
N VAL A 394 -15.86 -33.47 -6.07
CA VAL A 394 -15.51 -34.68 -6.82
C VAL A 394 -15.53 -35.93 -5.93
N VAL A 395 -14.95 -35.86 -4.73
CA VAL A 395 -14.93 -37.00 -3.79
C VAL A 395 -16.34 -37.41 -3.37
N ASN A 396 -17.27 -36.46 -3.20
CA ASN A 396 -18.66 -36.76 -2.86
C ASN A 396 -19.36 -37.52 -4.00
N VAL A 397 -19.18 -37.08 -5.24
CA VAL A 397 -19.69 -37.78 -6.44
C VAL A 397 -19.10 -39.20 -6.51
N LEU A 398 -17.80 -39.34 -6.30
CA LEU A 398 -17.12 -40.62 -6.34
C LEU A 398 -17.58 -41.60 -5.25
N ARG A 399 -17.81 -41.12 -4.02
CA ARG A 399 -18.32 -41.95 -2.92
C ARG A 399 -19.72 -42.47 -3.19
N PHE A 400 -20.57 -41.66 -3.81
CA PHE A 400 -21.92 -42.06 -4.22
C PHE A 400 -21.88 -43.20 -5.26
N ASN A 401 -20.92 -43.15 -6.20
CA ASN A 401 -20.78 -44.12 -7.29
C ASN A 401 -19.96 -45.38 -6.97
N LYS A 402 -19.37 -45.48 -5.77
CA LYS A 402 -18.44 -46.56 -5.36
C LYS A 402 -19.02 -48.00 -5.42
N ARG A 403 -20.33 -48.14 -5.66
CA ARG A 403 -21.02 -49.44 -5.73
C ARG A 403 -21.05 -50.09 -7.13
N ARG A 404 -20.52 -49.46 -8.21
CA ARG A 404 -20.86 -49.88 -9.58
C ARG A 404 -19.74 -50.01 -10.63
N VAL A 405 -18.45 -49.79 -10.35
CA VAL A 405 -17.49 -49.58 -11.46
C VAL A 405 -16.25 -50.48 -11.42
N SER A 406 -16.10 -51.31 -12.45
CA SER A 406 -14.83 -51.87 -12.93
C SER A 406 -14.46 -51.14 -14.23
N GLY A 407 -13.42 -50.30 -14.21
CA GLY A 407 -13.00 -49.45 -15.34
C GLY A 407 -12.60 -48.03 -14.92
N PRO A 408 -12.16 -47.17 -15.86
CA PRO A 408 -11.81 -45.79 -15.58
C PRO A 408 -13.00 -45.04 -14.96
N ILE A 409 -12.75 -44.38 -13.83
CA ILE A 409 -13.81 -43.86 -12.96
C ILE A 409 -14.47 -42.59 -13.54
N ILE A 410 -13.71 -41.73 -14.23
CA ILE A 410 -14.22 -40.45 -14.74
C ILE A 410 -15.37 -40.63 -15.77
N PRO A 411 -15.29 -41.55 -16.75
CA PRO A 411 -16.42 -41.87 -17.63
C PRO A 411 -17.71 -42.28 -16.91
N SER A 412 -17.62 -42.80 -15.68
CA SER A 412 -18.73 -43.33 -14.89
C SER A 412 -19.26 -42.40 -13.80
N MET A 413 -18.70 -41.19 -13.64
CA MET A 413 -19.06 -40.28 -12.54
C MET A 413 -20.52 -39.81 -12.55
N PHE A 414 -21.21 -39.91 -13.69
CA PHE A 414 -22.64 -39.62 -13.80
C PHE A 414 -23.29 -40.59 -14.81
N PRO A 415 -24.44 -41.22 -14.46
CA PRO A 415 -25.14 -42.17 -15.31
C PRO A 415 -25.66 -41.54 -16.62
#